data_AF-A0A957K827-F1
#
_entry.id   AF-A0A957K827-F1
#
_cell.length_a   1.000
_cell.length_b   1.000
_cell.length_c   1.000
_cell.angle_alpha   90.00
_cell.angle_beta   90.00
_cell.angle_gamma   90.00
#
_symmetry.space_group_name_H-M   'P 1'
#
loop_
_entity.id
_entity.type
_entity.pdbx_description
1 polymer ?
#
loop_
_entity_poly.entity_id
_entity_poly.type
_entity_poly.pdbx_seq_one_letter_code
_entity_poly.pdbx_strand_id
1 'polypeptide(L)'
;MSKLQKWGGAAALFEALAYIIGFIGFIAVVNVGGIADPLDKVAAIVANQGMLTALMLIVYVAWGASLVVLTLALHERLNGKNSALARTATAFGIIWSVLVIASGMIYIVGMETVVALQATNPEQAATVWLAIGSIFNGLGGGVAVVGGIWVLLLSVAGLRGGYFGRGLHYLGYLVGAAGVVSVIPAAAEISASIFGLTQIVWFAWLGINMLRRPAPVTQGAAVTA
;
A
#
# COMPACT_ATOMS: atom_id res chain seq x y z
N MET A 1 12.23 19.20 -13.19
CA MET A 1 11.74 17.95 -12.54
C MET A 1 11.98 16.80 -13.50
N SER A 2 12.68 15.74 -13.07
CA SER A 2 12.94 14.58 -13.94
C SER A 2 11.63 13.84 -14.27
N LYS A 3 11.64 13.04 -15.35
CA LYS A 3 10.48 12.21 -15.72
C LYS A 3 10.12 11.25 -14.60
N LEU A 4 11.10 10.64 -13.92
CA LEU A 4 10.85 9.70 -12.83
C LEU A 4 10.18 10.36 -11.61
N GLN A 5 10.53 11.60 -11.25
CA GLN A 5 9.85 12.30 -10.14
C GLN A 5 8.38 12.60 -10.45
N LYS A 6 8.05 12.92 -11.72
CA LYS A 6 6.66 13.07 -12.17
C LYS A 6 5.89 11.76 -12.00
N TRP A 7 6.47 10.66 -12.47
CA TRP A 7 5.87 9.33 -12.36
C TRP A 7 5.73 8.88 -10.90
N GLY A 8 6.72 9.13 -10.06
CA GLY A 8 6.61 8.85 -8.62
C GLY A 8 5.50 9.65 -7.95
N GLY A 9 5.36 10.94 -8.29
CA GLY A 9 4.25 11.75 -7.78
C GLY A 9 2.88 11.25 -8.23
N ALA A 10 2.73 10.86 -9.50
CA ALA A 10 1.51 10.26 -10.02
C ALA A 10 1.21 8.88 -9.40
N ALA A 11 2.25 8.06 -9.18
CA ALA A 11 2.18 6.77 -8.52
C ALA A 11 1.64 6.91 -7.09
N ALA A 12 2.18 7.85 -6.29
CA ALA A 12 1.67 8.11 -4.95
C ALA A 12 0.19 8.55 -4.94
N LEU A 13 -0.23 9.38 -5.91
CA LEU A 13 -1.64 9.77 -6.02
C LEU A 13 -2.55 8.60 -6.41
N PHE A 14 -2.10 7.74 -7.33
CA PHE A 14 -2.82 6.52 -7.67
C PHE A 14 -2.92 5.58 -6.46
N GLU A 15 -1.85 5.42 -5.68
CA GLU A 15 -1.85 4.60 -4.47
C GLU A 15 -2.87 5.11 -3.43
N ALA A 16 -2.97 6.42 -3.23
CA ALA A 16 -4.01 7.01 -2.38
C ALA A 16 -5.42 6.72 -2.91
N LEU A 17 -5.65 6.88 -4.23
CA LEU A 17 -6.93 6.60 -4.86
C LEU A 17 -7.31 5.12 -4.74
N ALA A 18 -6.36 4.22 -4.96
CA ALA A 18 -6.57 2.78 -4.86
C ALA A 18 -6.90 2.33 -3.42
N TYR A 19 -6.33 2.97 -2.39
CA TYR A 19 -6.79 2.77 -1.01
C TYR A 19 -8.27 3.15 -0.83
N ILE A 20 -8.68 4.31 -1.36
CA ILE A 20 -10.09 4.76 -1.29
C ILE A 20 -11.00 3.75 -2.01
N ILE A 21 -10.61 3.31 -3.21
CA ILE A 21 -11.31 2.26 -3.97
C ILE A 21 -11.40 0.97 -3.14
N GLY A 22 -10.32 0.57 -2.48
CA GLY A 22 -10.29 -0.63 -1.63
C GLY A 22 -11.23 -0.53 -0.43
N PHE A 23 -11.21 0.59 0.31
CA PHE A 23 -12.12 0.79 1.43
C PHE A 23 -13.60 0.73 1.00
N ILE A 24 -13.95 1.41 -0.09
CA ILE A 24 -15.32 1.40 -0.59
C ILE A 24 -15.69 0.02 -1.13
N GLY A 25 -14.85 -0.55 -2.00
CA GLY A 25 -15.11 -1.81 -2.69
C GLY A 25 -15.19 -3.02 -1.75
N PHE A 26 -14.19 -3.19 -0.87
CA PHE A 26 -14.12 -4.36 0.00
C PHE A 26 -15.06 -4.25 1.20
N ILE A 27 -15.27 -3.07 1.78
CA ILE A 27 -16.07 -2.93 3.02
C ILE A 27 -17.51 -2.55 2.72
N ALA A 28 -17.75 -1.56 1.86
CA ALA A 28 -19.10 -1.03 1.64
C ALA A 28 -19.86 -1.77 0.54
N VAL A 29 -19.18 -2.23 -0.52
CA VAL A 29 -19.84 -2.85 -1.68
C VAL A 29 -19.91 -4.38 -1.55
N VAL A 30 -18.78 -5.05 -1.38
CA VAL A 30 -18.72 -6.52 -1.43
C VAL A 30 -18.83 -7.16 -0.04
N ASN A 31 -18.15 -6.59 0.96
CA ASN A 31 -18.17 -7.00 2.38
C ASN A 31 -17.97 -8.51 2.65
N VAL A 32 -17.27 -9.23 1.78
CA VAL A 32 -16.94 -10.66 1.97
C VAL A 32 -16.11 -10.89 3.24
N GLY A 33 -15.27 -9.93 3.61
CA GLY A 33 -14.44 -10.00 4.82
C GLY A 33 -15.26 -10.04 6.12
N GLY A 34 -16.45 -9.44 6.14
CA GLY A 34 -17.33 -9.40 7.31
C GLY A 34 -18.16 -10.66 7.53
N ILE A 35 -18.11 -11.64 6.62
CA ILE A 35 -18.87 -12.88 6.72
C ILE A 35 -18.15 -13.86 7.67
N ALA A 36 -18.85 -14.39 8.67
CA ALA A 36 -18.26 -15.31 9.64
C ALA A 36 -18.24 -16.76 9.15
N ASP A 37 -19.36 -17.24 8.60
CA ASP A 37 -19.49 -18.62 8.15
C ASP A 37 -18.64 -18.89 6.87
N PRO A 38 -17.79 -19.93 6.86
CA PRO A 38 -16.94 -20.22 5.70
C PRO A 38 -17.71 -20.59 4.42
N LEU A 39 -18.85 -21.27 4.50
CA LEU A 39 -19.65 -21.64 3.34
C LEU A 39 -20.35 -20.41 2.75
N ASP A 40 -20.94 -19.57 3.60
CA ASP A 40 -21.53 -18.29 3.17
C ASP A 40 -20.49 -17.36 2.55
N LYS A 41 -19.26 -17.37 3.09
CA LYS A 41 -18.14 -16.58 2.56
C LYS A 41 -17.79 -17.02 1.14
N VAL A 42 -17.70 -18.33 0.89
CA VAL A 42 -17.44 -18.86 -0.46
C VAL A 42 -18.61 -18.55 -1.41
N ALA A 43 -19.85 -18.69 -0.96
CA ALA A 43 -21.01 -18.32 -1.77
C ALA A 43 -20.98 -16.84 -2.18
N ALA A 44 -20.64 -15.94 -1.25
CA ALA A 44 -20.49 -14.52 -1.54
C ALA A 44 -19.32 -14.21 -2.49
N ILE A 45 -18.22 -14.98 -2.41
CA ILE A 45 -17.10 -14.88 -3.35
C ILE A 45 -17.54 -15.25 -4.77
N VAL A 46 -18.28 -16.35 -4.92
CA VAL A 46 -18.82 -16.76 -6.24
C VAL A 46 -19.76 -15.68 -6.79
N ALA A 47 -20.65 -15.14 -5.95
CA ALA A 47 -21.59 -14.10 -6.36
C ALA A 47 -20.91 -12.79 -6.78
N ASN A 48 -19.73 -12.48 -6.23
CA ASN A 48 -19.02 -11.22 -6.45
C ASN A 48 -17.70 -11.39 -7.21
N GLN A 49 -17.46 -12.54 -7.85
CA GLN A 49 -16.16 -12.91 -8.43
C GLN A 49 -15.60 -11.82 -9.35
N GLY A 50 -16.41 -11.30 -10.27
CA GLY A 50 -15.97 -10.26 -11.20
C GLY A 50 -15.53 -8.97 -10.50
N MET A 51 -16.28 -8.51 -9.50
CA MET A 51 -15.95 -7.31 -8.72
C MET A 51 -14.69 -7.55 -7.87
N LEU A 52 -14.59 -8.71 -7.22
CA LEU A 52 -13.42 -9.09 -6.42
C LEU A 52 -12.16 -9.14 -7.29
N THR A 53 -12.22 -9.73 -8.49
CA THR A 53 -11.09 -9.74 -9.43
C THR A 53 -10.66 -8.32 -9.80
N ALA A 54 -11.61 -7.44 -10.13
CA ALA A 54 -11.31 -6.05 -10.47
C ALA A 54 -10.65 -5.30 -9.29
N LEU A 55 -11.18 -5.46 -8.07
CA LEU A 55 -10.62 -4.86 -6.88
C LEU A 55 -9.21 -5.39 -6.58
N MET A 56 -8.97 -6.70 -6.71
CA MET A 56 -7.63 -7.28 -6.50
C MET A 56 -6.62 -6.80 -7.54
N LEU A 57 -7.04 -6.66 -8.81
CA LEU A 57 -6.17 -6.11 -9.85
C LEU A 57 -5.80 -4.64 -9.58
N ILE A 58 -6.75 -3.81 -9.12
CA ILE A 58 -6.50 -2.39 -8.86
C ILE A 58 -5.71 -2.18 -7.57
N VAL A 59 -6.18 -2.77 -6.47
CA VAL A 59 -5.74 -2.46 -5.10
C VAL A 59 -4.51 -3.27 -4.68
N TYR A 60 -4.24 -4.40 -5.33
CA TYR A 60 -3.05 -5.21 -5.04
C TYR A 60 -2.04 -5.20 -6.20
N VAL A 61 -2.46 -5.60 -7.40
CA VAL A 61 -1.50 -5.80 -8.51
C VAL A 61 -1.01 -4.47 -9.09
N ALA A 62 -1.92 -3.62 -9.54
CA ALA A 62 -1.58 -2.30 -10.08
C ALA A 62 -1.00 -1.39 -8.99
N TRP A 63 -1.54 -1.46 -7.77
CA TRP A 63 -1.02 -0.74 -6.61
C TRP A 63 0.44 -1.11 -6.30
N GLY A 64 0.76 -2.41 -6.20
CA GLY A 64 2.12 -2.84 -5.90
C GLY A 64 3.11 -2.49 -7.02
N ALA A 65 2.68 -2.51 -8.28
CA ALA A 65 3.47 -2.06 -9.42
C ALA A 65 3.72 -0.54 -9.39
N SER A 66 2.71 0.25 -9.01
CA SER A 66 2.84 1.69 -8.75
C SER A 66 3.88 1.97 -7.67
N LEU A 67 3.86 1.19 -6.59
CA LEU A 67 4.77 1.35 -5.47
C LEU A 67 6.24 1.13 -5.87
N VAL A 68 6.52 0.28 -6.87
CA VAL A 68 7.89 0.13 -7.41
C VAL A 68 8.36 1.46 -8.01
N VAL A 69 7.52 2.10 -8.81
CA VAL A 69 7.82 3.39 -9.45
C VAL A 69 8.03 4.48 -8.40
N LEU A 70 7.13 4.56 -7.41
CA LEU A 70 7.27 5.50 -6.30
C LEU A 70 8.56 5.25 -5.51
N THR A 71 8.86 4.00 -5.17
CA THR A 71 10.03 3.62 -4.38
C THR A 71 11.33 4.01 -5.09
N LEU A 72 11.42 3.79 -6.40
CA LEU A 72 12.60 4.20 -7.18
C LEU A 72 12.70 5.73 -7.32
N ALA A 73 11.58 6.43 -7.49
CA ALA A 73 11.59 7.89 -7.49
C ALA A 73 12.06 8.46 -6.14
N LEU A 74 11.61 7.88 -5.02
CA LEU A 74 12.06 8.28 -3.69
C LEU A 74 13.53 7.93 -3.44
N HIS A 75 14.01 6.81 -3.97
CA HIS A 75 15.42 6.45 -3.92
C HIS A 75 16.30 7.57 -4.50
N GLU A 76 15.98 8.06 -5.71
CA GLU A 76 16.70 9.19 -6.29
C GLU A 76 16.54 10.47 -5.47
N ARG A 77 15.31 10.76 -5.03
CA ARG A 77 14.98 12.00 -4.33
C ARG A 77 15.70 12.13 -2.99
N LEU A 78 15.87 11.02 -2.28
CA LEU A 78 16.49 10.94 -0.96
C LEU A 78 17.99 10.62 -1.02
N ASN A 79 18.64 10.80 -2.18
CA ASN A 79 20.06 10.55 -2.39
C ASN A 79 20.49 9.11 -2.02
N GLY A 80 19.69 8.12 -2.45
CA GLY A 80 19.88 6.71 -2.13
C GLY A 80 21.29 6.19 -2.43
N LYS A 81 21.96 6.68 -3.47
CA LYS A 81 23.35 6.28 -3.77
C LYS A 81 24.31 6.47 -2.59
N ASN A 82 24.11 7.53 -1.81
CA ASN A 82 25.00 7.91 -0.71
C ASN A 82 24.38 7.69 0.68
N SER A 83 23.05 7.57 0.76
CA SER A 83 22.34 7.34 2.02
C SER A 83 22.01 5.85 2.19
N ALA A 84 22.74 5.18 3.09
CA ALA A 84 22.45 3.78 3.46
C ALA A 84 21.00 3.61 3.93
N LEU A 85 20.48 4.57 4.69
CA LEU A 85 19.10 4.55 5.17
C LEU A 85 18.08 4.63 4.04
N ALA A 86 18.29 5.51 3.07
CA ALA A 86 17.41 5.61 1.91
C ALA A 86 17.49 4.34 1.03
N ARG A 87 18.67 3.73 0.89
CA ARG A 87 18.83 2.42 0.24
C ARG A 87 18.07 1.30 0.93
N THR A 88 18.16 1.23 2.26
CA THR A 88 17.41 0.23 3.03
C THR A 88 15.90 0.47 2.89
N ALA A 89 15.45 1.73 2.95
CA ALA A 89 14.06 2.07 2.67
C ALA A 89 13.64 1.57 1.27
N THR A 90 14.45 1.82 0.23
CA THR A 90 14.17 1.31 -1.12
C THR A 90 14.02 -0.21 -1.15
N ALA A 91 14.89 -0.96 -0.48
CA ALA A 91 14.78 -2.42 -0.42
C ALA A 91 13.43 -2.86 0.19
N PHE A 92 13.02 -2.26 1.32
CA PHE A 92 11.72 -2.55 1.93
C PHE A 92 10.54 -2.16 1.05
N GLY A 93 10.61 -1.04 0.32
CA GLY A 93 9.57 -0.64 -0.62
C GLY A 93 9.39 -1.65 -1.76
N ILE A 94 10.49 -2.15 -2.34
CA ILE A 94 10.45 -3.18 -3.38
C ILE A 94 9.94 -4.52 -2.84
N ILE A 95 10.40 -4.94 -1.65
CA ILE A 95 9.90 -6.16 -1.00
C ILE A 95 8.40 -6.06 -0.79
N TRP A 96 7.92 -4.92 -0.28
CA TRP A 96 6.50 -4.72 -0.05
C TRP A 96 5.69 -4.74 -1.34
N SER A 97 6.17 -4.10 -2.41
CA SER A 97 5.56 -4.19 -3.75
C SER A 97 5.37 -5.65 -4.18
N VAL A 98 6.42 -6.47 -4.06
CA VAL A 98 6.37 -7.89 -4.43
C VAL A 98 5.35 -8.65 -3.60
N LEU A 99 5.34 -8.44 -2.28
CA LEU A 99 4.41 -9.08 -1.37
C LEU A 99 2.94 -8.75 -1.69
N VAL A 100 2.64 -7.47 -1.96
CA VAL A 100 1.28 -7.03 -2.28
C VAL A 100 0.83 -7.58 -3.64
N ILE A 101 1.70 -7.57 -4.66
CA ILE A 101 1.40 -8.18 -5.97
C ILE A 101 1.13 -9.68 -5.81
N ALA A 102 2.01 -10.40 -5.11
CA ALA A 102 1.87 -11.83 -4.87
C ALA A 102 0.57 -12.16 -4.12
N SER A 103 0.24 -11.37 -3.10
CA SER A 103 -1.02 -11.48 -2.35
C SER A 103 -2.23 -11.36 -3.29
N GLY A 104 -2.28 -10.32 -4.13
CA GLY A 104 -3.38 -10.13 -5.09
C GLY A 104 -3.51 -11.27 -6.09
N MET A 105 -2.39 -11.76 -6.65
CA MET A 105 -2.40 -12.88 -7.59
C MET A 105 -2.86 -14.18 -6.94
N ILE A 106 -2.41 -14.47 -5.72
CA ILE A 106 -2.86 -15.64 -4.94
C ILE A 106 -4.35 -15.58 -4.68
N TYR A 107 -4.89 -14.41 -4.34
CA TYR A 107 -6.34 -14.25 -4.14
C TYR A 107 -7.12 -14.53 -5.43
N ILE A 108 -6.69 -13.97 -6.56
CA ILE A 108 -7.37 -14.13 -7.85
C ILE A 108 -7.38 -15.61 -8.28
N VAL A 109 -6.21 -16.26 -8.31
CA VAL A 109 -6.08 -17.66 -8.72
C VAL A 109 -6.76 -18.61 -7.71
N GLY A 110 -6.62 -18.30 -6.42
CA GLY A 110 -7.26 -19.06 -5.36
C GLY A 110 -8.78 -18.97 -5.41
N MET A 111 -9.33 -17.80 -5.72
CA MET A 111 -10.76 -17.59 -5.91
C MET A 111 -11.30 -18.44 -7.07
N GLU A 112 -10.61 -18.51 -8.21
CA GLU A 112 -11.00 -19.38 -9.33
C GLU A 112 -11.05 -20.86 -8.92
N THR A 113 -10.05 -21.29 -8.15
CA THR A 113 -9.99 -22.67 -7.61
C THR A 113 -11.20 -22.96 -6.71
N VAL A 114 -11.55 -22.03 -5.83
CA VAL A 114 -12.67 -22.17 -4.90
C VAL A 114 -14.02 -22.13 -5.63
N VAL A 115 -14.18 -21.28 -6.64
CA VAL A 115 -15.39 -21.23 -7.48
C VAL A 115 -15.61 -22.56 -8.20
N ALA A 116 -14.56 -23.17 -8.75
CA ALA A 116 -14.66 -24.47 -9.40
C ALA A 116 -15.05 -25.60 -8.42
N LEU A 117 -14.47 -25.58 -7.20
CA LEU A 117 -14.80 -26.55 -6.16
C LEU A 117 -16.22 -26.39 -5.62
N GLN A 118 -16.74 -25.16 -5.51
CA GLN A 118 -18.05 -24.90 -4.92
C GLN A 118 -19.19 -25.66 -5.60
N ALA A 119 -19.09 -25.92 -6.90
CA ALA A 119 -20.12 -26.65 -7.66
C ALA A 119 -20.17 -28.16 -7.34
N THR A 120 -19.09 -28.73 -6.81
CA THR A 120 -18.93 -30.19 -6.65
C THR A 120 -18.70 -30.60 -5.20
N ASN A 121 -18.03 -29.76 -4.40
CA ASN A 121 -17.74 -30.00 -3.00
C ASN A 121 -17.59 -28.67 -2.21
N PRO A 122 -18.70 -28.10 -1.72
CA PRO A 122 -18.69 -26.83 -0.98
C PRO A 122 -17.84 -26.85 0.30
N GLU A 123 -17.80 -27.97 1.03
CA GLU A 123 -17.00 -28.08 2.26
C GLU A 123 -15.50 -28.03 1.96
N GLN A 124 -15.08 -28.70 0.88
CA GLN A 124 -13.70 -28.63 0.41
C GLN A 124 -13.36 -27.21 -0.09
N ALA A 125 -14.27 -26.55 -0.81
CA ALA A 125 -14.09 -25.18 -1.26
C ALA A 125 -13.86 -24.22 -0.08
N ALA A 126 -14.65 -24.33 0.98
CA ALA A 126 -14.47 -23.55 2.21
C ALA A 126 -13.12 -23.82 2.90
N THR A 127 -12.71 -25.08 2.98
CA THR A 127 -11.41 -25.45 3.57
C THR A 127 -10.24 -24.88 2.77
N VAL A 128 -10.29 -25.00 1.44
CA VAL A 128 -9.28 -24.44 0.53
C VAL A 128 -9.26 -22.92 0.64
N TRP A 129 -10.42 -22.28 0.76
CA TRP A 129 -10.50 -20.84 0.97
C TRP A 129 -9.82 -20.36 2.26
N LEU A 130 -9.97 -21.09 3.37
CA LEU A 130 -9.29 -20.74 4.62
C LEU A 130 -7.75 -20.76 4.47
N ALA A 131 -7.21 -21.73 3.73
CA ALA A 131 -5.78 -21.81 3.44
C ALA A 131 -5.32 -20.64 2.56
N ILE A 132 -6.04 -20.36 1.46
CA ILE A 132 -5.75 -19.23 0.56
C ILE A 132 -5.82 -17.91 1.33
N GLY A 133 -6.88 -17.70 2.11
CA GLY A 133 -7.10 -16.49 2.90
C GLY A 133 -5.99 -16.27 3.92
N SER A 134 -5.50 -17.33 4.55
CA SER A 134 -4.37 -17.25 5.50
C SER A 134 -3.08 -16.81 4.82
N ILE A 135 -2.78 -17.36 3.63
CA ILE A 135 -1.58 -16.99 2.85
C ILE A 135 -1.70 -15.55 2.34
N PHE A 136 -2.86 -15.19 1.76
CA PHE A 136 -3.16 -13.83 1.33
C PHE A 136 -2.95 -12.83 2.46
N ASN A 137 -3.56 -13.08 3.63
CA ASN A 137 -3.45 -12.18 4.77
C ASN A 137 -2.00 -12.05 5.27
N GLY A 138 -1.27 -13.16 5.33
CA GLY A 138 0.12 -13.18 5.82
C GLY A 138 1.14 -12.49 4.92
N LEU A 139 0.92 -12.45 3.60
CA LEU A 139 1.84 -11.79 2.67
C LEU A 139 1.68 -10.27 2.65
N GLY A 140 0.44 -9.79 2.66
CA GLY A 140 0.15 -8.36 2.57
C GLY A 140 -1.35 -8.01 2.53
N GLY A 141 -2.23 -9.02 2.53
CA GLY A 141 -3.67 -8.83 2.60
C GLY A 141 -4.19 -8.35 3.95
N GLY A 142 -3.51 -8.72 5.06
CA GLY A 142 -3.99 -8.47 6.42
C GLY A 142 -2.96 -7.86 7.38
N VAL A 143 -1.68 -7.78 6.98
CA VAL A 143 -0.62 -7.17 7.79
C VAL A 143 0.13 -6.09 7.01
N ALA A 144 0.45 -5.00 7.68
CA ALA A 144 1.07 -3.81 7.10
C ALA A 144 2.54 -3.61 7.52
N VAL A 145 3.14 -4.59 8.20
CA VAL A 145 4.46 -4.45 8.87
C VAL A 145 5.56 -4.00 7.92
N VAL A 146 5.64 -4.57 6.72
CA VAL A 146 6.70 -4.24 5.74
C VAL A 146 6.52 -2.82 5.21
N GLY A 147 5.28 -2.42 4.91
CA GLY A 147 4.95 -1.05 4.55
C GLY A 147 5.21 -0.06 5.69
N GLY A 148 4.90 -0.44 6.93
CA GLY A 148 5.21 0.35 8.12
C GLY A 148 6.70 0.64 8.24
N ILE A 149 7.54 -0.39 8.13
CA ILE A 149 9.00 -0.26 8.14
C ILE A 149 9.47 0.67 7.00
N TRP A 150 8.94 0.48 5.80
CA TRP A 150 9.26 1.32 4.65
C TRP A 150 8.98 2.81 4.92
N VAL A 151 7.77 3.15 5.39
CA VAL A 151 7.41 4.55 5.69
C VAL A 151 8.25 5.13 6.82
N LEU A 152 8.56 4.36 7.87
CA LEU A 152 9.43 4.80 8.96
C LEU A 152 10.84 5.15 8.45
N LEU A 153 11.46 4.24 7.69
CA LEU A 153 12.80 4.45 7.14
C LEU A 153 12.85 5.65 6.20
N LEU A 154 11.84 5.80 5.33
CA LEU A 154 11.69 6.97 4.48
C LEU A 154 11.56 8.26 5.29
N SER A 155 10.78 8.26 6.36
CA SER A 155 10.54 9.43 7.20
C SER A 155 11.82 9.86 7.94
N VAL A 156 12.57 8.89 8.48
CA VAL A 156 13.89 9.18 9.09
C VAL A 156 14.87 9.70 8.05
N ALA A 157 14.95 9.08 6.86
CA ALA A 157 15.84 9.51 5.79
C ALA A 157 15.51 10.93 5.29
N GLY A 158 14.22 11.21 5.11
CA GLY A 158 13.72 12.50 4.67
C GLY A 158 14.01 13.61 5.68
N LEU A 159 13.74 13.38 6.97
CA LEU A 159 14.05 14.35 8.03
C LEU A 159 15.55 14.64 8.15
N ARG A 160 16.39 13.61 8.15
CA ARG A 160 17.86 13.78 8.24
C ARG A 160 18.44 14.48 7.02
N GLY A 161 17.91 14.19 5.84
CA GLY A 161 18.37 14.76 4.57
C GLY A 161 17.74 16.11 4.23
N GLY A 162 16.79 16.62 5.02
CA GLY A 162 16.08 17.86 4.72
C GLY A 162 15.18 17.78 3.48
N TYR A 163 14.70 16.59 3.12
CA TYR A 163 13.84 16.37 1.96
C TYR A 163 12.37 16.42 2.39
N PHE A 164 11.52 17.11 1.63
CA PHE A 164 10.09 17.32 1.94
C PHE A 164 9.86 18.08 3.26
N GLY A 165 8.61 18.50 3.50
CA GLY A 165 8.25 19.19 4.74
C GLY A 165 8.23 18.26 5.95
N ARG A 166 8.66 18.75 7.12
CA ARG A 166 8.71 17.95 8.37
C ARG A 166 7.37 17.30 8.74
N GLY A 167 6.26 18.00 8.49
CA GLY A 167 4.91 17.50 8.77
C GLY A 167 4.60 16.18 8.06
N LEU A 168 5.08 15.98 6.83
CA LEU A 168 4.90 14.73 6.08
C LEU A 168 5.57 13.55 6.79
N HIS A 169 6.74 13.78 7.39
CA HIS A 169 7.50 12.73 8.08
C HIS A 169 6.96 12.44 9.48
N TYR A 170 6.43 13.43 10.18
CA TYR A 170 5.71 13.18 11.45
C TYR A 170 4.44 12.37 11.21
N LEU A 171 3.68 12.67 10.17
CA LEU A 171 2.60 11.79 9.72
C LEU A 171 3.14 10.40 9.33
N GLY A 172 4.27 10.35 8.63
CA GLY A 172 4.94 9.09 8.29
C GLY A 172 5.36 8.26 9.51
N TYR A 173 5.71 8.88 10.64
CA TYR A 173 5.93 8.13 11.88
C TYR A 173 4.65 7.50 12.42
N LEU A 174 3.53 8.22 12.40
CA LEU A 174 2.24 7.67 12.80
C LEU A 174 1.83 6.49 11.91
N VAL A 175 1.88 6.71 10.59
CA VAL A 175 1.58 5.68 9.57
C VAL A 175 2.49 4.47 9.79
N GLY A 176 3.80 4.71 9.81
CA GLY A 176 4.80 3.66 9.92
C GLY A 176 4.69 2.85 11.22
N ALA A 177 4.46 3.51 12.35
CA ALA A 177 4.25 2.85 13.64
C ALA A 177 2.99 1.98 13.64
N ALA A 178 1.86 2.51 13.13
CA ALA A 178 0.63 1.74 13.00
C ALA A 178 0.84 0.50 12.10
N GLY A 179 1.57 0.65 11.00
CA GLY A 179 1.93 -0.46 10.13
C GLY A 179 2.75 -1.54 10.85
N VAL A 180 3.76 -1.16 11.64
CA VAL A 180 4.56 -2.12 12.42
C VAL A 180 3.73 -2.82 13.49
N VAL A 181 2.89 -2.08 14.21
CA VAL A 181 2.04 -2.63 15.29
C VAL A 181 0.97 -3.59 14.75
N SER A 182 0.58 -3.48 13.47
CA SER A 182 -0.44 -4.33 12.86
C SER A 182 -0.17 -5.85 12.92
N VAL A 183 1.08 -6.26 13.13
CA VAL A 183 1.43 -7.68 13.30
C VAL A 183 1.03 -8.24 14.68
N ILE A 184 0.78 -7.37 15.66
CA ILE A 184 0.39 -7.76 17.02
C ILE A 184 -1.11 -8.10 17.01
N PRO A 185 -1.51 -9.36 17.27
CA PRO A 185 -2.91 -9.78 17.11
C PRO A 185 -3.91 -8.93 17.90
N ALA A 186 -3.57 -8.57 19.14
CA ALA A 186 -4.43 -7.75 20.00
C ALA A 186 -4.69 -6.32 19.48
N ALA A 187 -3.85 -5.82 18.56
CA ALA A 187 -3.94 -4.48 18.01
C ALA A 187 -4.10 -4.45 16.48
N ALA A 188 -4.21 -5.61 15.83
CA ALA A 188 -4.09 -5.76 14.38
C ALA A 188 -5.14 -4.93 13.63
N GLU A 189 -6.43 -5.09 13.97
CA GLU A 189 -7.53 -4.41 13.27
C GLU A 189 -7.47 -2.88 13.40
N ILE A 190 -7.29 -2.38 14.63
CA ILE A 190 -7.22 -0.94 14.90
C ILE A 190 -5.98 -0.34 14.22
N SER A 191 -4.83 -1.02 14.32
CA SER A 191 -3.59 -0.52 13.74
C SER A 191 -3.60 -0.56 12.22
N ALA A 192 -4.19 -1.60 11.61
CA ALA A 192 -4.39 -1.68 10.17
C ALA A 192 -5.35 -0.58 9.68
N SER A 193 -6.39 -0.27 10.43
CA SER A 193 -7.32 0.83 10.12
C SER A 193 -6.63 2.19 10.17
N ILE A 194 -5.87 2.45 11.24
CA ILE A 194 -5.06 3.68 11.37
C ILE A 194 -4.06 3.77 10.23
N PHE A 195 -3.33 2.69 9.94
CA PHE A 195 -2.39 2.62 8.83
C PHE A 195 -3.07 2.99 7.51
N GLY A 196 -4.13 2.29 7.11
CA GLY A 196 -4.82 2.54 5.84
C GLY A 196 -5.35 3.97 5.70
N LEU A 197 -6.03 4.49 6.73
CA LEU A 197 -6.62 5.83 6.69
C LEU A 197 -5.56 6.94 6.65
N THR A 198 -4.55 6.86 7.51
CA THR A 198 -3.48 7.87 7.56
C THR A 198 -2.58 7.79 6.34
N GLN A 199 -2.44 6.61 5.75
CA GLN A 199 -1.62 6.39 4.58
C GLN A 199 -2.23 6.98 3.30
N ILE A 200 -3.56 7.05 3.18
CA ILE A 200 -4.22 7.81 2.10
C ILE A 200 -3.75 9.27 2.14
N VAL A 201 -3.83 9.90 3.31
CA VAL A 201 -3.42 11.29 3.50
C VAL A 201 -1.93 11.46 3.21
N TRP A 202 -1.11 10.52 3.68
CA TRP A 202 0.34 10.54 3.47
C TRP A 202 0.71 10.42 2.00
N PHE A 203 0.14 9.46 1.26
CA PHE A 203 0.37 9.29 -0.16
C PHE A 203 -0.10 10.48 -0.99
N ALA A 204 -1.28 11.00 -0.71
CA ALA A 204 -1.80 12.20 -1.37
C ALA A 204 -0.86 13.40 -1.15
N TRP A 205 -0.44 13.63 0.10
CA TRP A 205 0.45 14.72 0.44
C TRP A 205 1.84 14.55 -0.18
N LEU A 206 2.41 13.34 -0.14
CA LEU A 206 3.68 13.02 -0.79
C LEU A 206 3.61 13.27 -2.30
N GLY A 207 2.59 12.73 -2.97
CA GLY A 207 2.39 12.88 -4.42
C GLY A 207 2.29 14.34 -4.85
N ILE A 208 1.49 15.13 -4.14
CA ILE A 208 1.38 16.58 -4.37
C ILE A 208 2.74 17.27 -4.21
N ASN A 209 3.50 16.96 -3.15
CA ASN A 209 4.83 17.55 -2.93
C ASN A 209 5.84 17.13 -4.02
N MET A 210 5.76 15.90 -4.52
CA MET A 210 6.62 15.42 -5.60
C MET A 210 6.32 16.11 -6.93
N LEU A 211 5.06 16.48 -7.18
CA LEU A 211 4.63 17.14 -8.42
C LEU A 211 4.78 18.67 -8.40
N ARG A 212 4.85 19.29 -7.22
CA ARG A 212 5.08 20.74 -7.09
C ARG A 212 6.48 21.08 -7.59
N ARG A 213 6.55 22.09 -8.47
CA ARG A 213 7.84 22.70 -8.84
C ARG A 213 8.40 23.43 -7.63
N PRO A 214 9.74 23.42 -7.40
CA PRO A 214 10.33 24.33 -6.44
C PRO A 214 9.89 25.76 -6.77
N ALA A 215 9.45 26.53 -5.77
CA ALA A 215 9.24 27.95 -5.98
C ALA A 215 10.56 28.57 -6.48
N PRO A 216 10.54 29.46 -7.48
CA PRO A 216 11.73 30.23 -7.82
C PRO A 216 12.17 30.93 -6.54
N VAL A 217 13.40 30.70 -6.10
CA VAL A 217 14.02 31.59 -5.12
C VAL A 217 14.08 32.94 -5.81
N THR A 218 13.25 33.89 -5.41
CA THR A 218 13.44 35.29 -5.76
C THR A 218 14.82 35.64 -5.24
N GLN A 219 15.82 35.67 -6.12
CA GLN A 219 17.11 36.26 -5.80
C GLN A 219 16.79 37.69 -5.40
N GLY A 220 16.91 37.97 -4.09
CA GLY A 220 16.79 39.32 -3.57
C GLY A 220 17.72 40.20 -4.38
N ALA A 221 17.14 41.25 -4.95
CA ALA A 221 17.86 42.24 -5.73
C ALA A 221 19.14 42.63 -4.99
N ALA A 222 20.25 42.63 -5.72
CA ALA A 222 21.48 43.26 -5.28
C ALA A 222 21.14 44.70 -4.86
N VAL A 223 21.24 44.99 -3.56
CA VAL A 223 21.29 46.36 -3.09
C VAL A 223 22.74 46.80 -3.30
N THR A 224 23.02 47.32 -4.48
CA THR A 224 24.13 48.24 -4.71
C THR A 224 23.67 49.64 -4.30
N ALA A 225 24.18 50.13 -3.18
CA ALA A 225 24.49 51.53 -2.90
C ALA A 225 25.28 51.61 -1.59
#